data_AF-A0A364LHH4-F1
#
_entry.id   AF-A0A364LHH4-F1
#
_cell.length_a   1.000
_cell.length_b   1.000
_cell.length_c   1.000
_cell.angle_alpha   90.00
_cell.angle_beta   90.00
_cell.angle_gamma   90.00
#
_symmetry.space_group_name_H-M   'P 1'
#
loop_
_entity.id
_entity.type
_entity.pdbx_description
1 polymer ?
#
loop_
_entity_poly.entity_id
_entity_poly.type
_entity_poly.pdbx_seq_one_letter_code
_entity_poly.pdbx_strand_id
1 'polypeptide(L)'
;MEEKREIKENNGMPFWLQYADLYLNPEFFKRGLLVVTPHTEDEFVSREAQSFVINNREFCFHQEQNDKSLPSPNARAVKKTQALLAALTHTSGSQNLLPLPEKPAVLFNKQRRDEIFLPLLFKNQQETFGTYVYPWLGKSSSPFQQFNGFSQFVTAGCMFGASLRAVPDKGEEIELINHQIRLEPGATITAVRHDNPLDNAQDKTSNPFELILLNEFEKNCLLMKSLAKPNADITIHYHLPVYDYLLFGIKLSLHHQITDQAFGEFIKLILERKTFYQKQLSQVASRQGIKVIFQSPFDNLLQELNSENPSASLSSQLSLSRFFATQNPYEREKSFVKLCLNRLAENEINPLHKQVWQDALKAQETLPETLEDLFKLANAVFIAASARNQKPYETCSLLPLSEKQIQLHYETLHTQFEKHFQKDQNPYSPAVNITGMEPVITYSPNTKGLLFYFACCLQTLSGLISNQKLAHHASRNLGFFAQSASNSPKEKTTDELSGPLDLQSLLPEAKPVLKH
;
A
#
# COMPACT_ATOMS: atom_id res chain seq x y z
N MET A 1 59.07 22.80 -20.92
CA MET A 1 58.43 21.60 -20.35
C MET A 1 57.31 22.09 -19.47
N GLU A 2 56.11 22.16 -20.02
CA GLU A 2 54.88 22.34 -19.25
C GLU A 2 54.14 21.02 -19.30
N GLU A 3 54.03 20.35 -18.16
CA GLU A 3 53.19 19.16 -18.00
C GLU A 3 51.72 19.57 -18.21
N LYS A 4 51.15 19.11 -19.32
CA LYS A 4 49.70 19.05 -19.47
C LYS A 4 49.16 18.09 -18.40
N ARG A 5 48.58 18.64 -17.34
CA ARG A 5 47.66 17.89 -16.47
C ARG A 5 46.48 17.44 -17.32
N GLU A 6 46.43 16.15 -17.63
CA GLU A 6 45.20 15.49 -18.05
C GLU A 6 44.15 15.70 -16.96
N ILE A 7 43.15 16.51 -17.26
CA ILE A 7 41.89 16.51 -16.53
C ILE A 7 41.25 15.17 -16.88
N LYS A 8 41.31 14.21 -15.95
CA LYS A 8 40.44 13.03 -16.00
C LYS A 8 39.00 13.55 -15.96
N GLU A 9 38.34 13.53 -17.11
CA GLU A 9 36.88 13.64 -17.16
C GLU A 9 36.31 12.56 -16.25
N ASN A 10 35.67 13.01 -15.17
CA ASN A 10 34.89 12.15 -14.31
C ASN A 10 33.74 11.65 -15.20
N ASN A 11 33.84 10.43 -15.73
CA ASN A 11 32.76 9.71 -16.42
C ASN A 11 31.64 9.41 -15.41
N GLY A 12 30.93 10.45 -14.97
CA GLY A 12 29.77 10.33 -14.12
C GLY A 12 28.67 9.62 -14.91
N MET A 13 28.22 8.48 -14.43
CA MET A 13 26.97 7.89 -14.88
C MET A 13 25.86 8.95 -14.75
N PRO A 14 24.96 9.09 -15.75
CA PRO A 14 23.83 10.00 -15.62
C PRO A 14 23.02 9.59 -14.39
N PHE A 15 22.88 10.51 -13.44
CA PHE A 15 22.13 10.27 -12.22
C PHE A 15 20.63 10.08 -12.53
N TRP A 16 20.17 10.73 -13.60
CA TRP A 16 18.80 10.67 -14.11
C TRP A 16 18.78 10.46 -15.62
N LEU A 17 17.78 9.70 -16.09
CA LEU A 17 17.38 9.65 -17.50
C LEU A 17 16.13 10.50 -17.68
N GLN A 18 16.20 11.53 -18.52
CA GLN A 18 15.06 12.39 -18.83
C GLN A 18 14.24 11.76 -19.95
N TYR A 19 12.96 11.50 -19.68
CA TYR A 19 11.96 11.05 -20.64
C TYR A 19 10.77 12.02 -20.60
N ALA A 20 10.57 12.77 -21.69
CA ALA A 20 9.58 13.85 -21.74
C ALA A 20 9.73 14.82 -20.55
N ASP A 21 8.71 14.92 -19.71
CA ASP A 21 8.59 15.76 -18.52
C ASP A 21 9.01 15.05 -17.22
N LEU A 22 9.54 13.82 -17.30
CA LEU A 22 9.95 13.01 -16.16
C LEU A 22 11.43 12.64 -16.20
N TYR A 23 12.01 12.52 -15.02
CA TYR A 23 13.35 12.00 -14.78
C TYR A 23 13.24 10.68 -14.04
N LEU A 24 13.91 9.65 -14.55
CA LEU A 24 13.90 8.29 -14.01
C LEU A 24 15.29 7.91 -13.53
N ASN A 25 15.40 7.25 -12.38
CA ASN A 25 16.69 6.83 -11.86
C ASN A 25 17.07 5.43 -12.36
N PRO A 26 18.10 5.28 -13.22
CA PRO A 26 18.47 3.98 -13.78
C PRO A 26 19.09 3.04 -12.74
N GLU A 27 19.71 3.55 -11.67
CA GLU A 27 20.36 2.72 -10.65
C GLU A 27 19.34 2.05 -9.71
N PHE A 28 18.29 2.78 -9.29
CA PHE A 28 17.18 2.14 -8.57
C PHE A 28 16.42 1.16 -9.46
N PHE A 29 16.27 1.44 -10.75
CA PHE A 29 15.62 0.54 -11.71
C PHE A 29 16.33 -0.82 -11.82
N LYS A 30 17.67 -0.82 -11.79
CA LYS A 30 18.48 -2.07 -11.73
C LYS A 30 18.27 -2.86 -10.45
N ARG A 31 17.94 -2.18 -9.36
CA ARG A 31 17.59 -2.78 -8.05
C ARG A 31 16.10 -3.08 -7.92
N GLY A 32 15.33 -2.89 -8.98
CA GLY A 32 13.91 -3.20 -9.04
C GLY A 32 12.96 -2.23 -8.37
N LEU A 33 13.36 -0.96 -8.25
CA LEU A 33 12.49 0.14 -7.84
C LEU A 33 12.39 1.17 -8.98
N LEU A 34 11.19 1.61 -9.31
CA LEU A 34 11.00 2.71 -10.25
C LEU A 34 10.94 4.04 -9.48
N VAL A 35 12.02 4.82 -9.53
CA VAL A 35 12.09 6.15 -8.89
C VAL A 35 11.97 7.23 -9.95
N VAL A 36 10.97 8.12 -9.78
CA VAL A 36 10.57 9.11 -10.79
C VAL A 36 10.41 10.49 -10.15
N THR A 37 10.78 11.55 -10.88
CA THR A 37 10.61 12.94 -10.45
C THR A 37 10.46 13.88 -11.65
N PRO A 38 9.74 15.04 -11.56
CA PRO A 38 9.75 16.07 -12.58
C PRO A 38 10.96 17.00 -12.46
N HIS A 39 11.79 16.89 -11.41
CA HIS A 39 12.92 17.78 -11.15
C HIS A 39 14.14 17.02 -10.63
N THR A 40 15.35 17.38 -11.05
CA THR A 40 16.56 16.63 -10.67
C THR A 40 17.15 17.03 -9.31
N GLU A 41 16.67 18.11 -8.70
CA GLU A 41 17.20 18.69 -7.45
C GLU A 41 16.55 18.13 -6.17
N ASP A 42 16.18 16.85 -6.15
CA ASP A 42 15.50 16.25 -5.00
C ASP A 42 16.47 15.78 -3.91
N GLU A 43 16.43 16.41 -2.72
CA GLU A 43 17.17 15.99 -1.52
C GLU A 43 16.71 14.63 -0.98
N PHE A 44 15.56 14.13 -1.44
CA PHE A 44 14.95 12.89 -0.97
C PHE A 44 15.58 11.63 -1.57
N VAL A 45 16.49 11.77 -2.53
CA VAL A 45 17.21 10.67 -3.18
C VAL A 45 18.70 10.93 -3.05
N SER A 46 19.45 9.98 -2.51
CA SER A 46 20.89 10.18 -2.40
C SER A 46 21.56 10.14 -3.76
N ARG A 47 22.59 10.98 -3.92
CA ARG A 47 23.35 11.15 -5.17
C ARG A 47 24.01 9.86 -5.67
N GLU A 48 24.25 8.91 -4.78
CA GLU A 48 24.87 7.62 -5.08
C GLU A 48 23.81 6.50 -5.27
N ALA A 49 22.53 6.86 -5.31
CA ALA A 49 21.40 5.93 -5.34
C ALA A 49 21.48 4.86 -4.23
N GLN A 50 22.02 5.23 -3.07
CA GLN A 50 22.15 4.35 -1.91
C GLN A 50 20.96 4.44 -0.96
N SER A 51 20.23 5.56 -1.00
CA SER A 51 19.09 5.80 -0.14
C SER A 51 18.04 6.67 -0.81
N PHE A 52 16.81 6.54 -0.32
CA PHE A 52 15.66 7.30 -0.76
C PHE A 52 14.69 7.51 0.42
N VAL A 53 13.82 8.52 0.34
CA VAL A 53 12.85 8.84 1.38
C VAL A 53 11.43 8.54 0.92
N ILE A 54 10.65 7.80 1.72
CA ILE A 54 9.20 7.63 1.55
C ILE A 54 8.49 8.06 2.83
N ASN A 55 7.58 9.02 2.74
CA ASN A 55 6.79 9.51 3.88
C ASN A 55 7.64 9.84 5.12
N ASN A 56 8.74 10.59 4.90
CA ASN A 56 9.75 10.96 5.91
C ASN A 56 10.53 9.78 6.54
N ARG A 57 10.46 8.57 5.95
CA ARG A 57 11.28 7.42 6.32
C ARG A 57 12.42 7.29 5.32
N GLU A 58 13.66 7.36 5.79
CA GLU A 58 14.84 7.19 4.93
C GLU A 58 15.21 5.71 4.86
N PHE A 59 15.17 5.13 3.66
CA PHE A 59 15.57 3.76 3.41
C PHE A 59 16.94 3.70 2.76
N CYS A 60 17.81 2.83 3.26
CA CYS A 60 19.17 2.64 2.75
C CYS A 60 19.37 1.20 2.26
N PHE A 61 20.03 1.05 1.13
CA PHE A 61 20.55 -0.25 0.68
C PHE A 61 21.80 -0.62 1.48
N HIS A 62 21.86 -1.86 1.93
CA HIS A 62 23.02 -2.41 2.64
C HIS A 62 23.39 -3.78 2.09
N GLN A 63 24.69 -3.97 1.87
CA GLN A 63 25.30 -5.25 1.54
C GLN A 63 26.53 -5.41 2.43
N GLU A 64 26.71 -6.58 3.05
CA GLU A 64 27.77 -6.82 4.06
C GLU A 64 29.21 -6.54 3.58
N GLN A 65 29.43 -6.40 2.26
CA GLN A 65 30.75 -6.18 1.66
C GLN A 65 31.12 -4.69 1.49
N ASN A 66 30.21 -3.74 1.77
CA ASN A 66 30.47 -2.31 1.61
C ASN A 66 30.98 -1.63 2.89
N ASP A 67 31.79 -0.59 2.68
CA ASP A 67 32.53 0.22 3.65
C ASP A 67 31.88 0.46 5.02
N LYS A 68 32.72 0.45 6.07
CA LYS A 68 32.34 0.69 7.48
C LYS A 68 31.74 2.08 7.77
N SER A 69 31.76 3.00 6.80
CA SER A 69 31.32 4.39 6.95
C SER A 69 29.82 4.59 6.73
N LEU A 70 29.09 3.61 6.20
CA LEU A 70 27.65 3.72 5.92
C LEU A 70 26.79 3.26 7.10
N PRO A 71 25.57 3.80 7.28
CA PRO A 71 24.63 3.30 8.27
C PRO A 71 24.33 1.83 7.99
N SER A 72 24.33 1.01 9.04
CA SER A 72 24.08 -0.43 8.97
C SER A 72 22.77 -0.81 9.66
N PRO A 73 22.07 -1.85 9.17
CA PRO A 73 20.89 -2.39 9.83
C PRO A 73 21.24 -3.07 11.15
N ASN A 74 20.23 -3.34 11.98
CA ASN A 74 20.40 -4.17 13.16
C ASN A 74 20.63 -5.64 12.72
N ALA A 75 21.85 -6.16 12.92
CA ALA A 75 22.22 -7.52 12.51
C ALA A 75 21.32 -8.61 13.10
N ARG A 76 20.81 -8.43 14.32
CA ARG A 76 19.85 -9.38 14.94
C ARG A 76 18.50 -9.33 14.24
N ALA A 77 18.04 -8.14 13.84
CA ALA A 77 16.80 -7.99 13.08
C ALA A 77 16.93 -8.64 11.69
N VAL A 78 18.04 -8.42 10.98
CA VAL A 78 18.32 -9.08 9.69
C VAL A 78 18.20 -10.60 9.81
N LYS A 79 18.92 -11.21 10.77
CA LYS A 79 18.86 -12.66 11.02
C LYS A 79 17.45 -13.14 11.35
N LYS A 80 16.70 -12.39 12.16
CA LYS A 80 15.31 -12.73 12.54
C LYS A 80 14.38 -12.68 11.32
N THR A 81 14.48 -11.64 10.50
CA THR A 81 13.66 -11.46 9.30
C THR A 81 13.98 -12.52 8.25
N GLN A 82 15.27 -12.83 8.04
CA GLN A 82 15.70 -13.92 7.15
C GLN A 82 15.17 -15.28 7.62
N ALA A 83 15.32 -15.61 8.91
CA ALA A 83 14.83 -16.86 9.46
C ALA A 83 13.30 -16.99 9.33
N LEU A 84 12.57 -15.89 9.56
CA LEU A 84 11.12 -15.88 9.36
C LEU A 84 10.75 -16.06 7.88
N LEU A 85 11.39 -15.33 6.96
CA LEU A 85 11.12 -15.47 5.53
C LEU A 85 11.44 -16.89 5.03
N ALA A 86 12.55 -17.48 5.50
CA ALA A 86 12.89 -18.87 5.22
C ALA A 86 11.83 -19.83 5.76
N ALA A 87 11.36 -19.65 7.00
CA ALA A 87 10.29 -20.46 7.57
C ALA A 87 8.96 -20.34 6.81
N LEU A 88 8.65 -19.16 6.25
CA LEU A 88 7.44 -18.94 5.45
C LEU A 88 7.53 -19.55 4.04
N THR A 89 8.74 -19.77 3.52
CA THR A 89 8.96 -20.16 2.11
C THR A 89 9.38 -21.62 1.93
N HIS A 90 10.07 -22.22 2.91
CA HIS A 90 10.52 -23.61 2.82
C HIS A 90 9.39 -24.64 2.97
N THR A 91 8.38 -24.36 3.79
CA THR A 91 7.33 -25.34 4.09
C THR A 91 6.20 -25.36 3.07
N SER A 92 6.08 -24.33 2.22
CA SER A 92 4.99 -24.22 1.26
C SER A 92 5.09 -25.21 0.09
N GLY A 93 6.21 -25.93 -0.05
CA GLY A 93 6.44 -26.88 -1.16
C GLY A 93 6.32 -26.25 -2.56
N SER A 94 6.18 -24.93 -2.62
CA SER A 94 5.86 -24.19 -3.83
C SER A 94 7.14 -23.98 -4.61
N GLN A 95 7.27 -24.66 -5.74
CA GLN A 95 8.36 -24.47 -6.72
C GLN A 95 8.44 -23.03 -7.26
N ASN A 96 7.44 -22.20 -6.93
CA ASN A 96 7.32 -20.83 -7.41
C ASN A 96 8.13 -19.83 -6.58
N LEU A 97 8.57 -20.13 -5.34
CA LEU A 97 9.39 -19.20 -4.56
C LEU A 97 10.87 -19.53 -4.74
N LEU A 98 11.68 -18.53 -5.06
CA LEU A 98 13.12 -18.72 -5.17
C LEU A 98 13.80 -18.43 -3.82
N PRO A 99 14.82 -19.24 -3.45
CA PRO A 99 15.53 -19.05 -2.20
C PRO A 99 16.28 -17.71 -2.19
N LEU A 100 16.36 -17.10 -1.01
CA LEU A 100 17.25 -15.97 -0.78
C LEU A 100 18.71 -16.42 -0.87
N PRO A 101 19.62 -15.57 -1.37
CA PRO A 101 21.05 -15.81 -1.21
C PRO A 101 21.42 -15.78 0.28
N GLU A 102 22.54 -16.39 0.66
CA GLU A 102 23.01 -16.44 2.05
C GLU A 102 23.23 -15.04 2.66
N LYS A 103 23.70 -14.09 1.82
CA LYS A 103 23.99 -12.70 2.19
C LYS A 103 23.27 -11.73 1.24
N PRO A 104 21.93 -11.62 1.36
CA PRO A 104 21.17 -10.74 0.49
C PRO A 104 21.54 -9.29 0.75
N ALA A 105 21.54 -8.50 -0.32
CA ALA A 105 21.40 -7.06 -0.17
C ALA A 105 20.03 -6.76 0.46
N VAL A 106 20.01 -5.91 1.47
CA VAL A 106 18.80 -5.56 2.21
C VAL A 106 18.50 -4.07 2.06
N LEU A 107 17.23 -3.73 2.13
CA LEU A 107 16.77 -2.36 2.26
C LEU A 107 16.29 -2.17 3.70
N PHE A 108 16.76 -1.14 4.40
CA PHE A 108 16.38 -0.94 5.81
C PHE A 108 16.04 0.52 6.11
N ASN A 109 15.16 0.73 7.08
CA ASN A 109 14.84 2.07 7.57
C ASN A 109 15.97 2.57 8.48
N LYS A 110 16.56 3.71 8.13
CA LYS A 110 17.71 4.29 8.86
C LYS A 110 17.36 4.68 10.29
N GLN A 111 16.14 5.18 10.53
CA GLN A 111 15.65 5.57 11.85
C GLN A 111 15.15 4.36 12.65
N ARG A 112 14.55 3.37 11.99
CA ARG A 112 14.07 2.11 12.59
C ARG A 112 14.83 0.92 12.02
N ARG A 113 16.07 0.73 12.48
CA ARG A 113 17.04 -0.22 11.90
C ARG A 113 16.65 -1.71 12.02
N ASP A 114 15.50 -2.01 12.62
CA ASP A 114 14.87 -3.31 12.73
C ASP A 114 13.78 -3.58 11.67
N GLU A 115 13.39 -2.56 10.91
CA GLU A 115 12.53 -2.67 9.73
C GLU A 115 13.40 -3.03 8.51
N ILE A 116 13.42 -4.32 8.17
CA ILE A 116 14.32 -4.93 7.16
C ILE A 116 13.51 -5.48 5.99
N PHE A 117 13.67 -4.90 4.82
CA PHE A 117 13.09 -5.39 3.58
C PHE A 117 14.09 -6.31 2.85
N LEU A 118 13.67 -7.54 2.61
CA LEU A 118 14.42 -8.57 1.88
C LEU A 118 13.85 -8.73 0.47
N PRO A 119 14.68 -8.96 -0.54
CA PRO A 119 14.21 -9.23 -1.89
C PRO A 119 13.53 -10.60 -1.95
N LEU A 120 12.25 -10.65 -2.26
CA LEU A 120 11.53 -11.90 -2.49
C LEU A 120 11.28 -12.08 -3.97
N LEU A 121 11.72 -13.23 -4.49
CA LEU A 121 11.57 -13.58 -5.89
C LEU A 121 10.61 -14.77 -6.02
N PHE A 122 9.72 -14.70 -7.00
CA PHE A 122 8.81 -15.79 -7.31
C PHE A 122 8.55 -15.91 -8.80
N LYS A 123 8.26 -17.13 -9.25
CA LYS A 123 8.02 -17.50 -10.64
C LYS A 123 6.54 -17.81 -10.86
N ASN A 124 6.02 -17.40 -12.01
CA ASN A 124 4.85 -18.06 -12.60
C ASN A 124 5.32 -18.93 -13.79
N GLN A 125 4.39 -19.52 -14.54
CA GLN A 125 4.71 -20.39 -15.67
C GLN A 125 5.54 -19.73 -16.80
N GLN A 126 5.61 -18.40 -16.85
CA GLN A 126 6.15 -17.62 -17.97
C GLN A 126 7.20 -16.59 -17.54
N GLU A 127 7.19 -16.12 -16.28
CA GLU A 127 7.96 -14.95 -15.86
C GLU A 127 8.44 -15.07 -14.39
N THR A 128 9.54 -14.38 -14.08
CA THR A 128 10.03 -14.19 -12.70
C THR A 128 9.70 -12.78 -12.24
N PHE A 129 9.06 -12.67 -11.08
CA PHE A 129 8.71 -11.44 -10.41
C PHE A 129 9.57 -11.25 -9.16
N GLY A 130 9.74 -9.99 -8.78
CA GLY A 130 10.45 -9.62 -7.57
C GLY A 130 9.77 -8.46 -6.84
N THR A 131 9.74 -8.55 -5.52
CA THR A 131 9.36 -7.44 -4.64
C THR A 131 10.24 -7.41 -3.40
N TYR A 132 10.28 -6.28 -2.71
CA TYR A 132 10.92 -6.17 -1.41
C TYR A 132 9.87 -6.37 -0.31
N VAL A 133 10.10 -7.30 0.61
CA VAL A 133 9.18 -7.62 1.71
C VAL A 133 9.84 -7.54 3.06
N TYR A 134 9.11 -7.03 4.05
CA TYR A 134 9.44 -7.11 5.46
C TYR A 134 8.44 -8.02 6.18
N PRO A 135 8.76 -9.31 6.37
CA PRO A 135 7.96 -10.19 7.21
C PRO A 135 8.27 -9.95 8.69
N TRP A 136 7.23 -9.91 9.51
CA TRP A 136 7.33 -9.79 10.96
C TRP A 136 6.13 -10.43 11.67
N LEU A 137 6.32 -10.79 12.93
CA LEU A 137 5.28 -11.42 13.77
C LEU A 137 4.73 -10.38 14.73
N GLY A 138 3.40 -10.31 14.86
CA GLY A 138 2.78 -9.58 15.96
C GLY A 138 3.23 -10.15 17.30
N LYS A 139 3.46 -9.29 18.30
CA LYS A 139 3.79 -9.75 19.65
C LYS A 139 2.64 -10.56 20.24
N SER A 140 2.94 -11.75 20.73
CA SER A 140 1.99 -12.59 21.47
C SER A 140 2.72 -13.55 22.39
N SER A 141 2.02 -14.01 23.42
CA SER A 141 2.42 -15.14 24.27
C SER A 141 2.48 -16.47 23.52
N SER A 142 1.75 -16.59 22.40
CA SER A 142 1.74 -17.80 21.57
C SER A 142 3.03 -17.92 20.77
N PRO A 143 3.74 -19.07 20.82
CA PRO A 143 4.95 -19.28 20.03
C PRO A 143 4.61 -19.44 18.55
N PHE A 144 5.49 -18.94 17.68
CA PHE A 144 5.43 -19.27 16.26
C PHE A 144 5.89 -20.71 16.06
N GLN A 145 4.94 -21.58 15.70
CA GLN A 145 5.18 -23.01 15.46
C GLN A 145 5.69 -23.25 14.03
N GLN A 146 5.88 -24.53 13.66
CA GLN A 146 6.22 -24.91 12.31
C GLN A 146 5.13 -24.44 11.32
N PHE A 147 5.49 -23.49 10.46
CA PHE A 147 4.60 -22.91 9.46
C PHE A 147 4.15 -23.98 8.45
N ASN A 148 2.84 -24.09 8.17
CA ASN A 148 2.28 -25.04 7.21
C ASN A 148 1.42 -24.36 6.12
N GLY A 149 1.58 -23.05 5.95
CA GLY A 149 0.76 -22.22 5.07
C GLY A 149 -0.32 -21.43 5.82
N PHE A 150 -0.76 -20.33 5.22
CA PHE A 150 -1.85 -19.52 5.76
C PHE A 150 -3.23 -20.07 5.36
N SER A 151 -4.19 -19.92 6.27
CA SER A 151 -5.61 -20.23 6.01
C SER A 151 -6.39 -18.98 5.57
N GLN A 152 -5.93 -17.79 5.96
CA GLN A 152 -6.60 -16.52 5.69
C GLN A 152 -5.59 -15.48 5.24
N PHE A 153 -5.95 -14.72 4.21
CA PHE A 153 -5.19 -13.57 3.77
C PHE A 153 -6.02 -12.31 3.96
N VAL A 154 -5.35 -11.26 4.45
CA VAL A 154 -5.93 -9.94 4.63
C VAL A 154 -5.08 -8.95 3.88
N THR A 155 -5.70 -8.14 3.04
CA THR A 155 -5.02 -7.07 2.31
C THR A 155 -5.93 -5.85 2.15
N ALA A 156 -5.36 -4.73 1.77
CA ALA A 156 -6.05 -3.47 1.56
C ALA A 156 -5.40 -2.73 0.40
N GLY A 157 -6.21 -1.96 -0.33
CA GLY A 157 -5.72 -1.07 -1.36
C GLY A 157 -6.71 0.07 -1.58
N CYS A 158 -6.22 1.29 -1.43
CA CYS A 158 -6.99 2.46 -1.80
C CYS A 158 -6.95 2.64 -3.32
N MET A 159 -8.07 2.47 -4.01
CA MET A 159 -8.13 2.57 -5.48
C MET A 159 -8.64 3.93 -5.97
N PHE A 160 -8.99 4.85 -5.08
CA PHE A 160 -9.69 6.08 -5.46
C PHE A 160 -8.77 7.25 -5.85
N GLY A 161 -7.46 7.11 -5.62
CA GLY A 161 -6.35 7.81 -6.30
C GLY A 161 -6.38 9.35 -6.44
N ALA A 162 -5.30 9.91 -6.96
CA ALA A 162 -5.25 11.31 -7.40
C ALA A 162 -6.34 11.68 -8.44
N SER A 163 -7.00 10.68 -9.04
CA SER A 163 -8.10 10.85 -10.00
C SER A 163 -9.29 11.65 -9.44
N LEU A 164 -9.51 11.63 -8.12
CA LEU A 164 -10.63 12.31 -7.49
C LEU A 164 -10.23 13.73 -7.10
N ARG A 165 -10.76 14.72 -7.81
CA ARG A 165 -10.42 16.14 -7.66
C ARG A 165 -11.58 16.92 -7.05
N ALA A 166 -11.30 17.75 -6.07
CA ALA A 166 -12.19 18.78 -5.57
C ALA A 166 -11.91 20.10 -6.31
N VAL A 167 -12.98 20.81 -6.64
CA VAL A 167 -12.95 22.15 -7.22
C VAL A 167 -13.51 23.13 -6.18
N PRO A 168 -12.64 23.86 -5.46
CA PRO A 168 -13.06 24.92 -4.56
C PRO A 168 -13.67 26.13 -5.31
N ASP A 169 -14.44 26.96 -4.60
CA ASP A 169 -14.88 28.28 -5.07
C ASP A 169 -13.74 29.30 -5.24
N LYS A 170 -12.62 29.07 -4.53
CA LYS A 170 -11.38 29.84 -4.60
C LYS A 170 -10.17 28.97 -4.26
N GLY A 171 -9.04 29.26 -4.91
CA GLY A 171 -7.81 28.46 -4.83
C GLY A 171 -7.71 27.45 -5.96
N GLU A 172 -6.72 26.55 -5.85
CA GLU A 172 -6.44 25.52 -6.86
C GLU A 172 -7.29 24.25 -6.65
N GLU A 173 -7.45 23.46 -7.70
CA GLU A 173 -8.02 22.12 -7.59
C GLU A 173 -7.13 21.22 -6.74
N ILE A 174 -7.75 20.43 -5.87
CA ILE A 174 -7.06 19.60 -4.87
C ILE A 174 -7.50 18.15 -4.94
N GLU A 175 -6.60 17.23 -4.59
CA GLU A 175 -6.89 15.80 -4.57
C GLU A 175 -7.70 15.43 -3.33
N LEU A 176 -8.83 14.74 -3.52
CA LEU A 176 -9.73 14.27 -2.44
C LEU A 176 -9.28 12.93 -1.86
N ILE A 177 -8.02 12.86 -1.46
CA ILE A 177 -7.37 11.60 -1.10
C ILE A 177 -6.77 11.56 0.30
N ASN A 178 -6.64 12.72 0.95
CA ASN A 178 -6.11 12.84 2.30
C ASN A 178 -7.20 13.36 3.25
N HIS A 179 -7.38 12.75 4.41
CA HIS A 179 -8.29 13.25 5.45
C HIS A 179 -7.89 14.64 6.04
N GLN A 180 -6.71 15.13 5.66
CA GLN A 180 -6.10 16.40 6.08
C GLN A 180 -6.04 17.42 4.93
N ILE A 181 -7.07 17.50 4.09
CA ILE A 181 -7.15 18.56 3.07
C ILE A 181 -6.98 19.93 3.72
N ARG A 182 -6.10 20.74 3.13
CA ARG A 182 -5.93 22.14 3.49
C ARG A 182 -6.58 23.00 2.42
N LEU A 183 -7.83 23.39 2.68
CA LEU A 183 -8.50 24.44 1.93
C LEU A 183 -7.95 25.80 2.35
N GLU A 184 -7.94 26.76 1.43
CA GLU A 184 -7.70 28.15 1.79
C GLU A 184 -8.75 28.63 2.82
N PRO A 185 -8.41 29.57 3.72
CA PRO A 185 -9.35 30.09 4.69
C PRO A 185 -10.69 30.54 4.07
N GLY A 186 -11.76 29.88 4.50
CA GLY A 186 -13.13 30.12 4.04
C GLY A 186 -13.42 29.64 2.61
N ALA A 187 -12.59 28.79 2.01
CA ALA A 187 -12.89 28.14 0.74
C ALA A 187 -13.84 26.95 0.96
N THR A 188 -14.65 26.65 -0.04
CA THR A 188 -15.63 25.57 -0.02
C THR A 188 -15.57 24.82 -1.34
N ILE A 189 -15.60 23.50 -1.28
CA ILE A 189 -15.65 22.63 -2.45
C ILE A 189 -17.03 22.74 -3.10
N THR A 190 -17.08 23.25 -4.33
CA THR A 190 -18.33 23.52 -5.08
C THR A 190 -18.62 22.48 -6.14
N ALA A 191 -17.61 21.73 -6.59
CA ALA A 191 -17.79 20.60 -7.49
C ALA A 191 -16.74 19.51 -7.23
N VAL A 192 -17.04 18.29 -7.66
CA VAL A 192 -16.11 17.15 -7.62
C VAL A 192 -15.99 16.53 -9.01
N ARG A 193 -14.77 16.22 -9.41
CA ARG A 193 -14.45 15.63 -10.71
C ARG A 193 -13.66 14.35 -10.55
N HIS A 194 -13.80 13.47 -11.53
CA HIS A 194 -12.93 12.32 -11.70
C HIS A 194 -12.19 12.49 -13.03
N ASP A 195 -10.86 12.47 -13.01
CA ASP A 195 -10.03 12.75 -14.20
C ASP A 195 -10.20 11.75 -15.37
N ASN A 196 -10.99 10.70 -15.17
CA ASN A 196 -11.24 9.61 -16.12
C ASN A 196 -12.67 9.07 -15.99
N PRO A 197 -13.73 9.83 -16.30
CA PRO A 197 -15.11 9.38 -16.10
C PRO A 197 -15.43 8.08 -16.89
N LEU A 198 -16.37 7.27 -16.39
CA LEU A 198 -16.78 5.96 -16.96
C LEU A 198 -17.64 6.12 -18.25
N ASP A 199 -17.35 7.14 -19.06
CA ASP A 199 -18.15 7.52 -20.22
C ASP A 199 -17.72 6.68 -21.42
N ASN A 200 -18.34 5.49 -21.55
CA ASN A 200 -18.31 4.51 -22.66
C ASN A 200 -17.46 3.25 -22.42
N ALA A 201 -18.16 2.11 -22.42
CA ALA A 201 -17.87 0.66 -22.47
C ALA A 201 -16.47 0.06 -22.75
N GLN A 202 -15.37 0.79 -22.81
CA GLN A 202 -14.00 0.25 -22.81
C GLN A 202 -13.13 1.00 -21.79
N ASP A 203 -13.51 0.88 -20.52
CA ASP A 203 -12.74 1.35 -19.37
C ASP A 203 -11.36 0.68 -19.30
N LYS A 204 -10.34 1.40 -19.77
CA LYS A 204 -8.96 1.18 -19.34
C LYS A 204 -8.70 2.20 -18.25
N THR A 205 -8.27 1.77 -17.06
CA THR A 205 -7.78 2.69 -16.03
C THR A 205 -6.64 3.51 -16.63
N SER A 206 -6.86 4.81 -16.91
CA SER A 206 -5.81 5.72 -17.39
C SER A 206 -5.01 6.32 -16.24
N ASN A 207 -5.43 6.13 -14.98
CA ASN A 207 -4.65 6.57 -13.83
C ASN A 207 -3.49 5.58 -13.55
N PRO A 208 -2.23 6.06 -13.51
CA PRO A 208 -1.06 5.21 -13.24
C PRO A 208 -1.08 4.52 -11.87
N PHE A 209 -1.65 5.16 -10.86
CA PHE A 209 -1.76 4.60 -9.52
C PHE A 209 -2.70 3.40 -9.48
N GLU A 210 -3.90 3.52 -10.06
CA GLU A 210 -4.86 2.42 -10.15
C GLU A 210 -4.28 1.22 -10.93
N LEU A 211 -3.57 1.48 -12.03
CA LEU A 211 -2.87 0.46 -12.81
C LEU A 211 -1.81 -0.29 -11.99
N ILE A 212 -0.99 0.45 -11.23
CA ILE A 212 0.02 -0.17 -10.36
C ILE A 212 -0.65 -1.01 -9.30
N LEU A 213 -1.70 -0.53 -8.65
CA LEU A 213 -2.38 -1.30 -7.62
C LEU A 213 -3.01 -2.59 -8.14
N LEU A 214 -3.57 -2.58 -9.37
CA LEU A 214 -4.06 -3.81 -10.00
C LEU A 214 -2.91 -4.80 -10.28
N ASN A 215 -1.79 -4.31 -10.80
CA ASN A 215 -0.61 -5.14 -11.09
C ASN A 215 0.05 -5.68 -9.80
N GLU A 216 0.15 -4.86 -8.76
CA GLU A 216 0.64 -5.29 -7.44
C GLU A 216 -0.34 -6.24 -6.76
N PHE A 217 -1.65 -6.05 -6.94
CA PHE A 217 -2.62 -7.01 -6.45
C PHE A 217 -2.47 -8.38 -7.13
N GLU A 218 -2.21 -8.42 -8.44
CA GLU A 218 -1.91 -9.67 -9.14
C GLU A 218 -0.64 -10.35 -8.59
N LYS A 219 0.43 -9.59 -8.38
CA LYS A 219 1.65 -10.09 -7.73
C LYS A 219 1.38 -10.60 -6.31
N ASN A 220 0.57 -9.88 -5.54
CA ASN A 220 0.17 -10.29 -4.20
C ASN A 220 -0.65 -11.58 -4.23
N CYS A 221 -1.56 -11.76 -5.19
CA CYS A 221 -2.29 -13.01 -5.38
C CYS A 221 -1.33 -14.20 -5.63
N LEU A 222 -0.32 -14.03 -6.48
CA LEU A 222 0.70 -15.06 -6.73
C LEU A 222 1.52 -15.39 -5.48
N LEU A 223 1.90 -14.36 -4.71
CA LEU A 223 2.60 -14.53 -3.43
C LEU A 223 1.72 -15.27 -2.42
N MET A 224 0.47 -14.85 -2.23
CA MET A 224 -0.49 -15.48 -1.32
C MET A 224 -0.72 -16.95 -1.69
N LYS A 225 -0.87 -17.25 -2.98
CA LYS A 225 -0.96 -18.63 -3.48
C LYS A 225 0.25 -19.47 -3.10
N SER A 226 1.43 -18.88 -3.13
CA SER A 226 2.68 -19.56 -2.76
C SER A 226 2.88 -19.72 -1.25
N LEU A 227 2.13 -18.97 -0.43
CA LEU A 227 2.17 -19.02 1.03
C LEU A 227 0.92 -19.69 1.65
N ALA A 228 -0.03 -20.12 0.83
CA ALA A 228 -1.26 -20.76 1.29
C ALA A 228 -1.00 -22.20 1.74
N LYS A 229 -1.92 -22.73 2.55
CA LYS A 229 -1.93 -24.17 2.87
C LYS A 229 -2.05 -25.01 1.59
N PRO A 230 -1.30 -26.12 1.46
CA PRO A 230 -1.42 -27.02 0.32
C PRO A 230 -2.87 -27.50 0.12
N ASN A 231 -3.36 -27.45 -1.13
CA ASN A 231 -4.71 -27.87 -1.52
C ASN A 231 -5.87 -27.14 -0.82
N ALA A 232 -5.63 -25.97 -0.21
CA ALA A 232 -6.69 -25.16 0.40
C ALA A 232 -7.32 -24.18 -0.59
N ASP A 233 -8.61 -23.91 -0.42
CA ASP A 233 -9.28 -22.79 -1.08
C ASP A 233 -8.71 -21.48 -0.55
N ILE A 234 -8.10 -20.70 -1.43
CA ILE A 234 -7.45 -19.44 -1.05
C ILE A 234 -8.52 -18.35 -1.02
N THR A 235 -8.69 -17.74 0.16
CA THR A 235 -9.59 -16.60 0.36
C THR A 235 -8.80 -15.37 0.79
N ILE A 236 -9.05 -14.25 0.12
CA ILE A 236 -8.53 -12.92 0.45
C ILE A 236 -9.68 -12.07 0.98
N HIS A 237 -9.54 -11.60 2.21
CA HIS A 237 -10.32 -10.49 2.74
C HIS A 237 -9.69 -9.18 2.25
N TYR A 238 -10.38 -8.48 1.37
CA TYR A 238 -9.89 -7.26 0.74
C TYR A 238 -10.64 -6.05 1.27
N HIS A 239 -9.92 -5.13 1.91
CA HIS A 239 -10.46 -3.84 2.29
C HIS A 239 -10.34 -2.88 1.10
N LEU A 240 -11.48 -2.65 0.43
CA LEU A 240 -11.67 -1.54 -0.50
C LEU A 240 -12.30 -0.38 0.30
N PRO A 241 -11.65 0.78 0.44
CA PRO A 241 -12.01 1.79 1.45
C PRO A 241 -13.23 2.64 1.06
N VAL A 242 -14.29 2.04 0.51
CA VAL A 242 -15.50 2.76 0.10
C VAL A 242 -16.10 3.55 1.26
N TYR A 243 -16.30 2.89 2.40
CA TYR A 243 -16.90 3.50 3.58
C TYR A 243 -16.02 4.62 4.16
N ASP A 244 -14.71 4.46 4.09
CA ASP A 244 -13.73 5.45 4.52
C ASP A 244 -13.87 6.74 3.71
N TYR A 245 -14.07 6.62 2.38
CA TYR A 245 -14.40 7.74 1.53
C TYR A 245 -15.78 8.32 1.81
N LEU A 246 -16.82 7.52 2.03
CA LEU A 246 -18.15 8.04 2.41
C LEU A 246 -18.09 8.84 3.72
N LEU A 247 -17.41 8.31 4.74
CA LEU A 247 -17.19 8.97 6.02
C LEU A 247 -16.33 10.23 5.88
N PHE A 248 -15.36 10.22 4.97
CA PHE A 248 -14.59 11.40 4.63
C PHE A 248 -15.44 12.51 4.00
N GLY A 249 -16.31 12.18 3.04
CA GLY A 249 -17.26 13.13 2.47
C GLY A 249 -18.19 13.72 3.53
N ILE A 250 -18.65 12.89 4.48
CA ILE A 250 -19.45 13.35 5.61
C ILE A 250 -18.65 14.30 6.50
N LYS A 251 -17.37 14.02 6.79
CA LYS A 251 -16.49 14.93 7.53
C LYS A 251 -16.44 16.31 6.86
N LEU A 252 -16.21 16.35 5.55
CA LEU A 252 -16.19 17.61 4.79
C LEU A 252 -17.52 18.36 4.91
N SER A 253 -18.65 17.65 4.82
CA SER A 253 -19.99 18.23 4.97
C SER A 253 -20.22 18.77 6.38
N LEU A 254 -19.90 18.00 7.43
CA LEU A 254 -20.01 18.41 8.83
C LEU A 254 -19.16 19.64 9.16
N HIS A 255 -18.05 19.84 8.44
CA HIS A 255 -17.15 20.98 8.60
C HIS A 255 -17.51 22.16 7.68
N HIS A 256 -18.60 22.08 6.90
CA HIS A 256 -18.98 23.05 5.87
C HIS A 256 -17.87 23.32 4.84
N GLN A 257 -17.06 22.31 4.53
CA GLN A 257 -15.97 22.38 3.57
C GLN A 257 -16.39 21.95 2.16
N ILE A 258 -17.61 21.43 2.00
CA ILE A 258 -18.19 20.99 0.73
C ILE A 258 -19.65 21.43 0.66
N THR A 259 -20.10 21.85 -0.52
CA THR A 259 -21.52 22.15 -0.78
C THR A 259 -22.35 20.87 -0.87
N ASP A 260 -23.67 20.97 -0.67
CA ASP A 260 -24.57 19.80 -0.78
C ASP A 260 -24.54 19.17 -2.17
N GLN A 261 -24.41 19.99 -3.23
CA GLN A 261 -24.28 19.51 -4.60
C GLN A 261 -22.99 18.70 -4.78
N ALA A 262 -21.83 19.28 -4.41
CA ALA A 262 -20.54 18.62 -4.52
C ALA A 262 -20.46 17.34 -3.66
N PHE A 263 -21.09 17.35 -2.48
CA PHE A 263 -21.23 16.16 -1.64
C PHE A 263 -22.04 15.07 -2.36
N GLY A 264 -23.16 15.43 -3.00
CA GLY A 264 -23.95 14.51 -3.81
C GLY A 264 -23.14 13.86 -4.93
N GLU A 265 -22.39 14.67 -5.68
CA GLU A 265 -21.50 14.21 -6.76
C GLU A 265 -20.41 13.27 -6.23
N PHE A 266 -19.75 13.64 -5.13
CA PHE A 266 -18.72 12.85 -4.49
C PHE A 266 -19.22 11.45 -4.11
N ILE A 267 -20.36 11.35 -3.42
CA ILE A 267 -20.92 10.06 -2.98
C ILE A 267 -21.29 9.18 -4.19
N LYS A 268 -21.87 9.77 -5.24
CA LYS A 268 -22.20 9.05 -6.47
C LYS A 268 -20.96 8.46 -7.13
N LEU A 269 -19.91 9.27 -7.30
CA LEU A 269 -18.63 8.83 -7.91
C LEU A 269 -17.98 7.68 -7.15
N ILE A 270 -17.97 7.73 -5.81
CA ILE A 270 -17.40 6.66 -4.97
C ILE A 270 -18.15 5.33 -5.18
N LEU A 271 -19.48 5.35 -5.26
CA LEU A 271 -20.28 4.15 -5.45
C LEU A 271 -20.18 3.58 -6.88
N GLU A 272 -20.12 4.43 -7.89
CA GLU A 272 -19.88 3.99 -9.28
C GLU A 272 -18.52 3.28 -9.39
N ARG A 273 -17.48 3.86 -8.80
CA ARG A 273 -16.12 3.30 -8.78
C ARG A 273 -15.98 2.02 -7.96
N LYS A 274 -16.71 1.89 -6.85
CA LYS A 274 -16.76 0.64 -6.06
C LYS A 274 -17.02 -0.56 -6.95
N THR A 275 -18.09 -0.50 -7.76
CA THR A 275 -18.52 -1.62 -8.61
C THR A 275 -17.45 -1.99 -9.64
N PHE A 276 -16.84 -0.97 -10.24
CA PHE A 276 -15.74 -1.16 -11.18
C PHE A 276 -14.53 -1.85 -10.54
N TYR A 277 -14.04 -1.34 -9.40
CA TYR A 277 -12.85 -1.92 -8.74
C TYR A 277 -13.10 -3.32 -8.20
N GLN A 278 -14.29 -3.58 -7.62
CA GLN A 278 -14.65 -4.92 -7.17
C GLN A 278 -14.61 -5.93 -8.32
N LYS A 279 -15.15 -5.57 -9.49
CA LYS A 279 -15.11 -6.41 -10.69
C LYS A 279 -13.67 -6.67 -11.15
N GLN A 280 -12.84 -5.63 -11.27
CA GLN A 280 -11.46 -5.77 -11.73
C GLN A 280 -10.61 -6.63 -10.77
N LEU A 281 -10.68 -6.37 -9.47
CA LEU A 281 -9.96 -7.13 -8.44
C LEU A 281 -10.42 -8.60 -8.41
N SER A 282 -11.73 -8.86 -8.46
CA SER A 282 -12.24 -10.24 -8.55
C SER A 282 -11.76 -10.96 -9.80
N GLN A 283 -11.70 -10.27 -10.95
CA GLN A 283 -11.17 -10.87 -12.18
C GLN A 283 -9.69 -11.24 -12.05
N VAL A 284 -8.85 -10.35 -11.52
CA VAL A 284 -7.42 -10.62 -11.27
C VAL A 284 -7.24 -11.85 -10.38
N ALA A 285 -7.93 -11.89 -9.24
CA ALA A 285 -7.81 -13.02 -8.30
C ALA A 285 -8.37 -14.33 -8.86
N SER A 286 -9.49 -14.28 -9.59
CA SER A 286 -10.11 -15.48 -10.18
C SER A 286 -9.20 -16.18 -11.19
N ARG A 287 -8.40 -15.43 -11.95
CA ARG A 287 -7.37 -15.99 -12.86
C ARG A 287 -6.32 -16.81 -12.12
N GLN A 288 -6.11 -16.51 -10.84
CA GLN A 288 -5.16 -17.22 -9.99
C GLN A 288 -5.80 -18.36 -9.17
N GLY A 289 -7.13 -18.55 -9.28
CA GLY A 289 -7.89 -19.52 -8.50
C GLY A 289 -8.16 -19.05 -7.07
N ILE A 290 -8.25 -17.74 -6.84
CA ILE A 290 -8.41 -17.14 -5.51
C ILE A 290 -9.77 -16.46 -5.39
N LYS A 291 -10.45 -16.68 -4.26
CA LYS A 291 -11.68 -15.98 -3.91
C LYS A 291 -11.37 -14.68 -3.19
N VAL A 292 -11.99 -13.58 -3.63
CA VAL A 292 -11.91 -12.28 -2.94
C VAL A 292 -13.24 -12.01 -2.25
N ILE A 293 -13.17 -11.64 -0.97
CA ILE A 293 -14.29 -11.16 -0.19
C ILE A 293 -14.02 -9.68 0.11
N PHE A 294 -14.84 -8.81 -0.48
CA PHE A 294 -14.82 -7.39 -0.14
C PHE A 294 -15.64 -7.19 1.11
N GLN A 295 -15.00 -6.71 2.16
CA GLN A 295 -15.65 -6.39 3.43
C GLN A 295 -15.03 -5.14 4.02
N SER A 296 -15.81 -4.41 4.81
CA SER A 296 -15.34 -3.23 5.50
C SER A 296 -15.56 -3.38 7.00
N PRO A 297 -14.63 -2.90 7.85
CA PRO A 297 -14.93 -2.75 9.28
C PRO A 297 -16.21 -1.90 9.49
N PHE A 298 -16.64 -1.13 8.50
CA PHE A 298 -17.82 -0.27 8.55
C PHE A 298 -19.12 -0.90 8.01
N ASP A 299 -19.15 -2.18 7.65
CA ASP A 299 -20.34 -2.83 7.04
C ASP A 299 -21.62 -2.70 7.89
N ASN A 300 -21.49 -2.54 9.22
CA ASN A 300 -22.62 -2.34 10.13
C ASN A 300 -23.13 -0.89 10.23
N LEU A 301 -22.50 0.09 9.57
CA LEU A 301 -22.95 1.50 9.64
C LEU A 301 -24.23 1.76 8.84
N LEU A 302 -24.31 1.18 7.66
CA LEU A 302 -25.26 1.53 6.61
C LEU A 302 -25.81 0.27 5.96
N GLN A 303 -27.11 0.28 5.68
CA GLN A 303 -27.69 -0.64 4.72
C GLN A 303 -27.29 -0.21 3.30
N GLU A 304 -27.66 -1.01 2.31
CA GLU A 304 -27.50 -0.63 0.91
C GLU A 304 -28.13 0.76 0.65
N LEU A 305 -27.38 1.61 -0.07
CA LEU A 305 -27.83 2.96 -0.41
C LEU A 305 -28.71 2.92 -1.66
N ASN A 306 -29.73 3.77 -1.70
CA ASN A 306 -30.56 3.93 -2.89
C ASN A 306 -29.70 4.42 -4.07
N SER A 307 -29.77 3.74 -5.21
CA SER A 307 -28.94 4.03 -6.39
C SER A 307 -29.34 5.30 -7.14
N GLU A 308 -30.60 5.73 -7.06
CA GLU A 308 -31.09 6.95 -7.72
C GLU A 308 -30.67 8.21 -6.95
N ASN A 309 -30.69 8.16 -5.62
CA ASN A 309 -30.28 9.27 -4.77
C ASN A 309 -29.44 8.79 -3.56
N PRO A 310 -28.17 8.39 -3.80
CA PRO A 310 -27.35 7.76 -2.78
C PRO A 310 -26.96 8.71 -1.65
N SER A 311 -26.77 10.00 -1.94
CA SER A 311 -26.42 11.01 -0.92
C SER A 311 -27.59 11.31 0.01
N ALA A 312 -28.82 11.43 -0.50
CA ALA A 312 -30.01 11.59 0.35
C ALA A 312 -30.26 10.33 1.20
N SER A 313 -30.07 9.14 0.61
CA SER A 313 -30.16 7.86 1.34
C SER A 313 -29.13 7.81 2.47
N LEU A 314 -27.87 8.18 2.20
CA LEU A 314 -26.80 8.22 3.21
C LEU A 314 -27.14 9.21 4.34
N SER A 315 -27.55 10.43 3.98
CA SER A 315 -27.93 11.48 4.91
C SER A 315 -29.10 11.07 5.81
N SER A 316 -30.10 10.41 5.24
CA SER A 316 -31.27 9.91 5.97
C SER A 316 -30.89 8.77 6.90
N GLN A 317 -30.19 7.75 6.38
CA GLN A 317 -29.77 6.59 7.17
C GLN A 317 -28.94 7.01 8.38
N LEU A 318 -28.01 7.98 8.25
CA LEU A 318 -27.19 8.46 9.36
C LEU A 318 -27.80 9.64 10.14
N SER A 319 -28.98 10.10 9.75
CA SER A 319 -29.68 11.24 10.34
C SER A 319 -28.79 12.49 10.43
N LEU A 320 -28.05 12.81 9.36
CA LEU A 320 -27.00 13.84 9.38
C LEU A 320 -27.51 15.23 9.79
N SER A 321 -28.75 15.56 9.42
CA SER A 321 -29.41 16.84 9.74
C SER A 321 -29.34 17.22 11.23
N ARG A 322 -29.39 16.23 12.13
CA ARG A 322 -29.39 16.46 13.58
C ARG A 322 -28.07 17.01 14.12
N PHE A 323 -26.97 16.80 13.40
CA PHE A 323 -25.65 17.26 13.85
C PHE A 323 -25.39 18.71 13.44
N PHE A 324 -26.01 19.22 12.37
CA PHE A 324 -25.82 20.59 11.91
C PHE A 324 -26.39 21.67 12.84
N ALA A 325 -27.20 21.29 13.83
CA ALA A 325 -27.69 22.22 14.86
C ALA A 325 -26.58 22.68 15.83
N THR A 326 -25.50 21.90 15.98
CA THR A 326 -24.37 22.23 16.87
C THR A 326 -23.39 23.14 16.14
N GLN A 327 -23.07 24.31 16.71
CA GLN A 327 -22.18 25.28 16.05
C GLN A 327 -20.72 24.79 15.93
N ASN A 328 -20.18 24.15 16.97
CA ASN A 328 -18.78 23.70 16.99
C ASN A 328 -18.58 22.44 16.11
N PRO A 329 -17.74 22.48 15.06
CA PRO A 329 -17.50 21.33 14.18
C PRO A 329 -16.86 20.12 14.89
N TYR A 330 -16.04 20.34 15.91
CA TYR A 330 -15.41 19.24 16.66
C TYR A 330 -16.43 18.47 17.52
N GLU A 331 -17.35 19.18 18.17
CA GLU A 331 -18.45 18.55 18.93
C GLU A 331 -19.44 17.83 18.00
N ARG A 332 -19.62 18.34 16.77
CA ARG A 332 -20.37 17.66 15.71
C ARG A 332 -19.74 16.34 15.33
N GLU A 333 -18.45 16.36 14.99
CA GLU A 333 -17.69 15.16 14.63
C GLU A 333 -17.73 14.13 15.77
N LYS A 334 -17.47 14.55 17.01
CA LYS A 334 -17.55 13.69 18.20
C LYS A 334 -18.90 13.02 18.38
N SER A 335 -19.98 13.79 18.24
CA SER A 335 -21.35 13.27 18.32
C SER A 335 -21.67 12.29 17.18
N PHE A 336 -21.14 12.56 15.97
CA PHE A 336 -21.29 11.68 14.82
C PHE A 336 -20.50 10.37 14.99
N VAL A 337 -19.26 10.44 15.49
CA VAL A 337 -18.44 9.26 15.80
C VAL A 337 -19.13 8.38 16.83
N LYS A 338 -19.72 8.97 17.88
CA LYS A 338 -20.52 8.22 18.87
C LYS A 338 -21.70 7.47 18.23
N LEU A 339 -22.40 8.09 17.28
CA LEU A 339 -23.44 7.39 16.49
C LEU A 339 -22.83 6.20 15.73
N CYS A 340 -21.70 6.42 15.06
CA CYS A 340 -21.01 5.38 14.30
C CYS A 340 -20.66 4.18 15.19
N LEU A 341 -20.02 4.42 16.33
CA LEU A 341 -19.64 3.38 17.29
C LEU A 341 -20.86 2.56 17.76
N ASN A 342 -21.96 3.22 18.12
CA ASN A 342 -23.18 2.53 18.53
C ASN A 342 -23.69 1.62 17.41
N ARG A 343 -23.79 2.12 16.17
CA ARG A 343 -24.25 1.32 15.03
C ARG A 343 -23.35 0.14 14.72
N LEU A 344 -22.04 0.35 14.74
CA LEU A 344 -21.04 -0.69 14.51
C LEU A 344 -21.17 -1.85 15.50
N ALA A 345 -21.51 -1.53 16.75
CA ALA A 345 -21.65 -2.49 17.84
C ALA A 345 -23.07 -3.08 18.01
N GLU A 346 -24.11 -2.46 17.46
CA GLU A 346 -25.50 -2.85 17.69
C GLU A 346 -26.18 -3.46 16.45
N ASN A 347 -25.91 -2.93 15.25
CA ASN A 347 -26.56 -3.36 14.01
C ASN A 347 -26.13 -4.78 13.61
N GLU A 348 -27.07 -5.54 13.02
CA GLU A 348 -26.88 -6.96 12.71
C GLU A 348 -26.62 -7.25 11.22
N ILE A 349 -26.21 -6.25 10.45
CA ILE A 349 -25.94 -6.40 9.00
C ILE A 349 -24.83 -7.44 8.76
N ASN A 350 -23.77 -7.36 9.56
CA ASN A 350 -22.65 -8.28 9.60
C ASN A 350 -22.41 -8.71 11.07
N PRO A 351 -22.95 -9.86 11.49
CA PRO A 351 -22.84 -10.34 12.87
C PRO A 351 -21.40 -10.57 13.34
N LEU A 352 -20.50 -10.99 12.43
CA LEU A 352 -19.08 -11.16 12.75
C LEU A 352 -18.46 -9.81 13.12
N HIS A 353 -18.65 -8.79 12.28
CA HIS A 353 -18.10 -7.46 12.54
C HIS A 353 -18.73 -6.82 13.78
N LYS A 354 -20.03 -7.05 14.04
CA LYS A 354 -20.71 -6.60 15.25
C LYS A 354 -19.99 -7.10 16.49
N GLN A 355 -19.72 -8.41 16.56
CA GLN A 355 -19.04 -9.01 17.69
C GLN A 355 -17.62 -8.45 17.87
N VAL A 356 -16.87 -8.31 16.78
CA VAL A 356 -15.50 -7.79 16.82
C VAL A 356 -15.47 -6.34 17.31
N TRP A 357 -16.42 -5.51 16.87
CA TRP A 357 -16.57 -4.15 17.37
C TRP A 357 -16.91 -4.11 18.84
N GLN A 358 -17.87 -4.92 19.31
CA GLN A 358 -18.22 -4.99 20.72
C GLN A 358 -17.02 -5.38 21.59
N ASP A 359 -16.24 -6.36 21.16
CA ASP A 359 -15.04 -6.79 21.89
C ASP A 359 -13.95 -5.72 21.85
N ALA A 360 -13.72 -5.09 20.70
CA ALA A 360 -12.75 -4.01 20.56
C ALA A 360 -13.08 -2.84 21.48
N LEU A 361 -14.34 -2.39 21.52
CA LEU A 361 -14.76 -1.27 22.37
C LEU A 361 -14.65 -1.59 23.86
N LYS A 362 -14.83 -2.85 24.27
CA LYS A 362 -14.62 -3.30 25.66
C LYS A 362 -13.14 -3.40 26.03
N ALA A 363 -12.27 -3.70 25.07
CA ALA A 363 -10.83 -3.82 25.27
C ALA A 363 -10.09 -2.46 25.24
N GLN A 364 -10.69 -1.42 24.65
CA GLN A 364 -10.11 -0.08 24.61
C GLN A 364 -10.21 0.64 25.95
N GLU A 365 -9.16 1.38 26.29
CA GLU A 365 -9.16 2.31 27.44
C GLU A 365 -9.85 3.64 27.09
N THR A 366 -9.74 4.06 25.82
CA THR A 366 -10.33 5.31 25.31
C THR A 366 -11.09 5.04 24.03
N LEU A 367 -12.28 5.63 23.93
CA LEU A 367 -13.13 5.49 22.75
C LEU A 367 -12.74 6.55 21.70
N PRO A 368 -12.86 6.24 20.40
CA PRO A 368 -12.65 7.23 19.35
C PRO A 368 -13.56 8.45 19.51
N GLU A 369 -12.99 9.65 19.42
CA GLU A 369 -13.74 10.91 19.41
C GLU A 369 -13.72 11.61 18.05
N THR A 370 -12.79 11.24 17.16
CA THR A 370 -12.67 11.78 15.80
C THR A 370 -12.84 10.67 14.77
N LEU A 371 -13.17 11.02 13.52
CA LEU A 371 -13.20 10.03 12.45
C LEU A 371 -11.83 9.41 12.20
N GLU A 372 -10.75 10.16 12.43
CA GLU A 372 -9.39 9.64 12.28
C GLU A 372 -9.06 8.58 13.34
N ASP A 373 -9.49 8.77 14.59
CA ASP A 373 -9.35 7.74 15.62
C ASP A 373 -10.25 6.54 15.33
N LEU A 374 -11.44 6.77 14.77
CA LEU A 374 -12.33 5.70 14.32
C LEU A 374 -11.67 4.86 13.22
N PHE A 375 -11.02 5.48 12.23
CA PHE A 375 -10.29 4.76 11.17
C PHE A 375 -9.13 3.94 11.73
N LYS A 376 -8.37 4.45 12.71
CA LYS A 376 -7.29 3.68 13.36
C LYS A 376 -7.82 2.40 14.01
N LEU A 377 -8.93 2.49 14.75
CA LEU A 377 -9.56 1.34 15.37
C LEU A 377 -10.20 0.39 14.34
N ALA A 378 -10.87 0.93 13.33
CA ALA A 378 -11.50 0.17 12.27
C ALA A 378 -10.49 -0.67 11.47
N ASN A 379 -9.31 -0.10 11.18
CA ASN A 379 -8.20 -0.81 10.55
C ASN A 379 -7.76 -2.04 11.35
N ALA A 380 -7.71 -1.94 12.68
CA ALA A 380 -7.42 -3.08 13.55
C ALA A 380 -8.57 -4.10 13.57
N VAL A 381 -9.83 -3.63 13.62
CA VAL A 381 -11.04 -4.47 13.59
C VAL A 381 -11.11 -5.32 12.30
N PHE A 382 -10.68 -4.77 11.16
CA PHE A 382 -10.66 -5.49 9.90
C PHE A 382 -9.77 -6.75 9.94
N ILE A 383 -8.54 -6.63 10.45
CA ILE A 383 -7.65 -7.79 10.64
C ILE A 383 -8.21 -8.71 11.73
N ALA A 384 -8.73 -8.16 12.84
CA ALA A 384 -9.30 -8.93 13.93
C ALA A 384 -10.48 -9.82 13.48
N ALA A 385 -11.36 -9.31 12.62
CA ALA A 385 -12.47 -10.08 12.07
C ALA A 385 -11.99 -11.32 11.30
N SER A 386 -10.90 -11.18 10.54
CA SER A 386 -10.29 -12.26 9.76
C SER A 386 -9.51 -13.25 10.63
N ALA A 387 -8.88 -12.76 11.70
CA ALA A 387 -8.09 -13.56 12.65
C ALA A 387 -8.94 -14.26 13.73
N ARG A 388 -10.23 -13.90 13.85
CA ARG A 388 -11.11 -14.44 14.87
C ARG A 388 -11.31 -15.95 14.70
N ASN A 389 -11.15 -16.69 15.80
CA ASN A 389 -11.21 -18.14 15.90
C ASN A 389 -10.21 -18.88 14.99
N GLN A 390 -9.22 -18.18 14.43
CA GLN A 390 -8.11 -18.80 13.72
C GLN A 390 -7.07 -19.27 14.73
N LYS A 391 -6.20 -20.20 14.31
CA LYS A 391 -5.03 -20.56 15.12
C LYS A 391 -3.98 -19.43 15.06
N PRO A 392 -3.12 -19.29 16.09
CA PRO A 392 -2.04 -18.32 16.09
C PRO A 392 -1.21 -18.37 14.80
N TYR A 393 -0.99 -17.21 14.19
CA TYR A 393 -0.18 -17.02 12.99
C TYR A 393 -0.66 -17.74 11.71
N GLU A 394 -1.92 -18.23 11.66
CA GLU A 394 -2.52 -18.76 10.42
C GLU A 394 -3.17 -17.67 9.53
N THR A 395 -3.33 -16.46 10.05
CA THR A 395 -3.76 -15.28 9.27
C THR A 395 -2.55 -14.48 8.83
N CYS A 396 -2.46 -14.19 7.53
CA CYS A 396 -1.45 -13.31 6.96
C CYS A 396 -2.06 -11.95 6.60
N SER A 397 -1.50 -10.87 7.15
CA SER A 397 -1.75 -9.51 6.65
C SER A 397 -0.65 -9.15 5.65
N LEU A 398 -0.99 -9.08 4.36
CA LEU A 398 -0.08 -8.64 3.30
C LEU A 398 -0.50 -7.24 2.85
N LEU A 399 0.29 -6.23 3.20
CA LEU A 399 -0.03 -4.82 2.93
C LEU A 399 1.16 -4.08 2.32
N PRO A 400 0.93 -3.09 1.45
CA PRO A 400 1.99 -2.18 1.02
C PRO A 400 2.48 -1.30 2.18
N LEU A 401 3.64 -0.68 2.01
CA LEU A 401 4.28 0.16 3.02
C LEU A 401 3.39 1.35 3.43
N SER A 402 2.66 1.93 2.47
CA SER A 402 1.67 2.98 2.75
C SER A 402 0.63 2.56 3.78
N GLU A 403 0.23 1.28 3.77
CA GLU A 403 -0.81 0.71 4.63
C GLU A 403 -0.27 -0.05 5.85
N LYS A 404 1.05 0.00 6.11
CA LYS A 404 1.67 -0.69 7.27
C LYS A 404 1.04 -0.29 8.61
N GLN A 405 0.45 0.91 8.73
CA GLN A 405 -0.22 1.35 9.95
C GLN A 405 -1.37 0.43 10.35
N ILE A 406 -2.08 -0.18 9.41
CA ILE A 406 -3.15 -1.14 9.69
C ILE A 406 -2.61 -2.35 10.49
N GLN A 407 -1.46 -2.89 10.10
CA GLN A 407 -0.79 -3.98 10.82
C GLN A 407 -0.38 -3.57 12.25
N LEU A 408 0.13 -2.35 12.41
CA LEU A 408 0.55 -1.82 13.72
C LEU A 408 -0.65 -1.56 14.64
N HIS A 409 -1.78 -1.07 14.09
CA HIS A 409 -3.02 -0.90 14.85
C HIS A 409 -3.56 -2.26 15.31
N TYR A 410 -3.51 -3.30 14.48
CA TYR A 410 -3.89 -4.64 14.92
C TYR A 410 -2.96 -5.21 16.00
N GLU A 411 -1.63 -5.03 15.90
CA GLU A 411 -0.71 -5.44 16.96
C GLU A 411 -1.07 -4.77 18.31
N THR A 412 -1.41 -3.49 18.27
CA THR A 412 -1.83 -2.72 19.44
C THR A 412 -3.14 -3.26 20.01
N LEU A 413 -4.17 -3.46 19.18
CA LEU A 413 -5.46 -4.00 19.60
C LEU A 413 -5.35 -5.44 20.12
N HIS A 414 -4.55 -6.29 19.47
CA HIS A 414 -4.31 -7.66 19.92
C HIS A 414 -3.69 -7.70 21.32
N THR A 415 -2.75 -6.79 21.61
CA THR A 415 -2.18 -6.65 22.96
C THR A 415 -3.24 -6.26 23.99
N GLN A 416 -4.22 -5.43 23.61
CA GLN A 416 -5.36 -5.09 24.46
C GLN A 416 -6.30 -6.30 24.66
N PHE A 417 -6.55 -7.09 23.61
CA PHE A 417 -7.31 -8.34 23.73
C PHE A 417 -6.63 -9.36 24.65
N GLU A 418 -5.32 -9.55 24.59
CA GLU A 418 -4.60 -10.45 25.50
C GLU A 418 -4.70 -10.02 26.98
N LYS A 419 -4.89 -8.73 27.25
CA LYS A 419 -5.14 -8.22 28.61
C LYS A 419 -6.61 -8.35 29.02
N HIS A 420 -7.52 -8.16 28.08
CA HIS A 420 -8.97 -8.14 28.33
C HIS A 420 -9.55 -9.55 28.51
N PHE A 421 -9.16 -10.50 27.66
CA PHE A 421 -9.62 -11.87 27.73
C PHE A 421 -8.77 -12.68 28.70
N GLN A 422 -9.39 -13.63 29.42
CA GLN A 422 -8.64 -14.59 30.21
C GLN A 422 -7.75 -15.46 29.30
N LYS A 423 -6.64 -15.95 29.86
CA LYS A 423 -5.74 -16.86 29.16
C LYS A 423 -6.53 -18.04 28.57
N ASP A 424 -6.28 -18.36 27.31
CA ASP A 424 -6.95 -19.41 26.51
C ASP A 424 -8.39 -19.11 26.04
N GLN A 425 -8.96 -17.93 26.35
CA GLN A 425 -10.29 -17.51 25.88
C GLN A 425 -10.26 -16.41 24.81
N ASN A 426 -9.09 -15.84 24.50
CA ASN A 426 -8.97 -14.81 23.47
C ASN A 426 -9.28 -15.42 22.09
N PRO A 427 -10.39 -15.01 21.43
CA PRO A 427 -10.73 -15.55 20.12
C PRO A 427 -9.88 -14.91 19.00
N TYR A 428 -9.09 -13.87 19.30
CA TYR A 428 -8.31 -13.12 18.31
C TYR A 428 -6.86 -13.58 18.31
N SER A 429 -6.47 -14.27 17.25
CA SER A 429 -5.11 -14.79 17.11
C SER A 429 -4.11 -13.76 16.58
N PRO A 430 -2.83 -13.84 16.97
CA PRO A 430 -1.80 -13.00 16.36
C PRO A 430 -1.64 -13.34 14.87
N ALA A 431 -1.36 -12.34 14.05
CA ALA A 431 -1.16 -12.49 12.60
C ALA A 431 0.33 -12.49 12.24
N VAL A 432 0.65 -13.10 11.10
CA VAL A 432 1.92 -12.84 10.41
C VAL A 432 1.73 -11.64 9.50
N ASN A 433 2.60 -10.65 9.63
CA ASN A 433 2.55 -9.43 8.84
C ASN A 433 3.63 -9.50 7.78
N ILE A 434 3.26 -9.23 6.53
CA ILE A 434 4.19 -9.04 5.42
C ILE A 434 3.94 -7.63 4.89
N THR A 435 4.91 -6.74 5.05
CA THR A 435 4.86 -5.40 4.45
C THR A 435 5.63 -5.41 3.14
N GLY A 436 4.99 -5.06 2.02
CA GLY A 436 5.64 -4.86 0.72
C GLY A 436 6.17 -3.44 0.56
N MET A 437 7.32 -3.25 -0.08
CA MET A 437 7.79 -1.93 -0.50
C MET A 437 6.97 -1.41 -1.68
N GLU A 438 6.80 -0.08 -1.77
CA GLU A 438 6.17 0.53 -2.94
C GLU A 438 7.02 0.26 -4.20
N PRO A 439 6.42 -0.23 -5.30
CA PRO A 439 7.17 -0.54 -6.53
C PRO A 439 7.57 0.73 -7.29
N VAL A 440 6.85 1.83 -7.07
CA VAL A 440 7.03 3.13 -7.74
C VAL A 440 7.07 4.24 -6.70
N ILE A 441 8.15 5.00 -6.73
CA ILE A 441 8.46 6.07 -5.78
C ILE A 441 8.53 7.37 -6.58
N THR A 442 7.67 8.33 -6.23
CA THR A 442 7.56 9.58 -6.97
C THR A 442 7.87 10.79 -6.10
N TYR A 443 8.70 11.70 -6.62
CA TYR A 443 9.00 12.98 -5.99
C TYR A 443 8.43 14.11 -6.83
N SER A 444 7.90 15.12 -6.15
CA SER A 444 7.35 16.37 -6.69
C SER A 444 7.24 17.31 -5.49
N PRO A 445 6.99 18.62 -5.69
CA PRO A 445 6.85 19.56 -4.58
C PRO A 445 5.86 19.09 -3.49
N ASN A 446 4.85 18.31 -3.87
CA ASN A 446 3.80 17.83 -2.97
C ASN A 446 3.92 16.32 -2.63
N THR A 447 4.78 15.55 -3.31
CA THR A 447 4.92 14.10 -3.05
C THR A 447 6.19 13.77 -2.29
N LYS A 448 6.00 13.10 -1.15
CA LYS A 448 7.10 12.60 -0.31
C LYS A 448 7.45 11.15 -0.63
N GLY A 449 7.74 10.85 -1.91
CA GLY A 449 8.03 9.48 -2.38
C GLY A 449 6.79 8.60 -2.57
N LEU A 450 5.60 9.19 -2.63
CA LEU A 450 4.33 8.48 -2.69
C LEU A 450 3.65 8.73 -4.03
N LEU A 451 3.44 7.66 -4.80
CA LEU A 451 2.75 7.68 -6.09
C LEU A 451 1.35 8.29 -6.00
N PHE A 452 0.67 8.02 -4.89
CA PHE A 452 -0.72 8.41 -4.66
C PHE A 452 -0.99 9.92 -4.78
N TYR A 453 0.00 10.75 -4.45
CA TYR A 453 -0.12 12.23 -4.45
C TYR A 453 0.48 12.88 -5.71
N PHE A 454 0.87 12.07 -6.71
CA PHE A 454 1.66 12.54 -7.84
C PHE A 454 0.78 13.13 -8.93
N ALA A 455 0.49 14.43 -8.83
CA ALA A 455 -0.36 15.15 -9.79
C ALA A 455 0.35 15.54 -11.09
N CYS A 456 1.66 15.87 -11.04
CA CYS A 456 2.37 16.28 -12.26
C CYS A 456 2.43 15.13 -13.23
N CYS A 457 2.40 15.44 -14.53
CA CYS A 457 3.00 14.55 -15.52
C CYS A 457 2.31 13.16 -15.56
N LEU A 458 1.05 13.08 -15.09
CA LEU A 458 0.30 11.84 -14.87
C LEU A 458 0.13 11.03 -16.15
N GLN A 459 -0.10 11.69 -17.28
CA GLN A 459 -0.23 11.03 -18.57
C GLN A 459 1.07 10.33 -18.97
N THR A 460 2.22 11.01 -18.83
CA THR A 460 3.53 10.43 -19.11
C THR A 460 3.80 9.25 -18.18
N LEU A 461 3.56 9.42 -16.89
CA LEU A 461 3.74 8.36 -15.90
C LEU A 461 2.85 7.14 -16.21
N SER A 462 1.59 7.37 -16.59
CA SER A 462 0.66 6.33 -17.02
C SER A 462 1.16 5.57 -18.24
N GLY A 463 1.68 6.28 -19.26
CA GLY A 463 2.29 5.66 -20.43
C GLY A 463 3.49 4.78 -20.09
N LEU A 464 4.35 5.24 -19.18
CA LEU A 464 5.53 4.49 -18.71
C LEU A 464 5.16 3.21 -17.96
N ILE A 465 4.12 3.28 -17.11
CA ILE A 465 3.66 2.13 -16.31
C ILE A 465 2.87 1.14 -17.16
N SER A 466 2.00 1.63 -18.04
CA SER A 466 1.05 0.80 -18.79
C SER A 466 1.67 0.23 -20.06
N ASN A 467 2.18 1.11 -20.93
CA ASN A 467 2.63 0.72 -22.26
C ASN A 467 4.05 0.17 -22.21
N GLN A 468 4.94 0.87 -21.52
CA GLN A 468 6.35 0.47 -21.39
C GLN A 468 6.59 -0.55 -20.28
N LYS A 469 5.55 -0.84 -19.46
CA LYS A 469 5.60 -1.85 -18.39
C LYS A 469 6.82 -1.67 -17.45
N LEU A 470 7.26 -0.44 -17.20
CA LEU A 470 8.52 -0.22 -16.49
C LEU A 470 8.51 -0.78 -15.07
N ALA A 471 7.41 -0.65 -14.32
CA ALA A 471 7.30 -1.21 -12.98
C ALA A 471 7.42 -2.75 -12.98
N HIS A 472 6.95 -3.41 -14.04
CA HIS A 472 7.11 -4.85 -14.23
C HIS A 472 8.57 -5.19 -14.58
N HIS A 473 9.22 -4.44 -15.47
CA HIS A 473 10.63 -4.65 -15.82
C HIS A 473 11.58 -4.38 -14.64
N ALA A 474 11.31 -3.37 -13.82
CA ALA A 474 12.01 -3.14 -12.56
C ALA A 474 11.87 -4.37 -11.64
N SER A 475 10.63 -4.85 -11.44
CA SER A 475 10.37 -6.06 -10.64
C SER A 475 11.17 -7.28 -11.15
N ARG A 476 11.32 -7.46 -12.46
CA ARG A 476 12.20 -8.49 -13.05
C ARG A 476 13.69 -8.23 -12.73
N ASN A 477 14.16 -6.99 -12.83
CA ASN A 477 15.56 -6.62 -12.54
C ASN A 477 15.98 -6.96 -11.12
N LEU A 478 15.04 -6.93 -10.15
CA LEU A 478 15.31 -7.38 -8.79
C LEU A 478 15.88 -8.81 -8.74
N GLY A 479 15.44 -9.69 -9.63
CA GLY A 479 15.94 -11.06 -9.74
C GLY A 479 17.45 -11.13 -9.97
N PHE A 480 17.94 -10.32 -10.91
CA PHE A 480 19.37 -10.24 -11.22
C PHE A 480 20.15 -9.59 -10.07
N PHE A 481 19.63 -8.50 -9.50
CA PHE A 481 20.27 -7.82 -8.36
C PHE A 481 20.40 -8.75 -7.16
N ALA A 482 19.33 -9.43 -6.76
CA ALA A 482 19.34 -10.33 -5.61
C ALA A 482 20.26 -11.54 -5.81
N GLN A 483 20.32 -12.11 -7.02
CA GLN A 483 21.15 -13.28 -7.32
C GLN A 483 22.63 -12.94 -7.57
N SER A 484 22.94 -11.77 -8.13
CA SER A 484 24.33 -11.33 -8.38
C SER A 484 25.13 -11.08 -7.09
N ALA A 485 24.45 -10.92 -5.96
CA ALA A 485 25.08 -10.87 -4.63
C ALA A 485 25.56 -12.26 -4.13
N SER A 486 25.22 -13.35 -4.82
CA SER A 486 25.67 -14.71 -4.51
C SER A 486 26.99 -15.02 -5.21
N ASN A 487 28.05 -15.32 -4.45
CA ASN A 487 29.36 -15.75 -4.98
C ASN A 487 29.38 -17.21 -5.49
N SER A 488 28.23 -17.85 -5.71
CA SER A 488 28.19 -19.24 -6.20
C SER A 488 28.46 -19.31 -7.71
N PRO A 489 29.23 -20.32 -8.19
CA PRO A 489 29.54 -20.47 -9.61
C PRO A 489 28.24 -20.67 -10.39
N LYS A 490 28.08 -19.94 -11.50
CA LYS A 490 26.97 -20.13 -12.44
C LYS A 490 27.01 -21.54 -13.01
N GLU A 491 26.21 -22.45 -12.46
CA GLU A 491 25.76 -23.60 -13.24
C GLU A 491 24.98 -23.04 -14.43
N LYS A 492 25.44 -23.42 -15.63
CA LYS A 492 24.79 -23.11 -16.89
C LYS A 492 23.41 -23.75 -16.90
N THR A 493 22.43 -23.02 -16.40
CA THR A 493 21.04 -23.24 -16.74
C THR A 493 20.86 -22.74 -18.16
N THR A 494 20.69 -23.69 -19.06
CA THR A 494 20.28 -23.51 -20.45
C THR A 494 18.98 -22.70 -20.52
N ASP A 495 19.02 -21.69 -21.40
CA ASP A 495 17.91 -20.94 -22.00
C ASP A 495 16.89 -20.20 -21.09
N GLU A 496 16.93 -18.85 -21.16
CA GLU A 496 15.79 -17.88 -21.12
C GLU A 496 15.98 -16.56 -20.35
N LEU A 497 17.18 -16.14 -19.91
CA LEU A 497 17.34 -14.82 -19.26
C LEU A 497 18.44 -13.94 -19.89
N SER A 498 17.99 -13.02 -20.74
CA SER A 498 18.77 -11.93 -21.36
C SER A 498 19.17 -10.83 -20.37
N GLY A 499 19.88 -11.14 -19.28
CA GLY A 499 20.43 -10.16 -18.34
C GLY A 499 19.43 -9.16 -17.70
N PRO A 500 19.91 -8.24 -16.84
CA PRO A 500 19.10 -7.12 -16.39
C PRO A 500 18.77 -6.21 -17.58
N LEU A 501 17.53 -5.73 -17.64
CA LEU A 501 17.10 -4.77 -18.65
C LEU A 501 17.63 -3.38 -18.29
N ASP A 502 18.26 -2.72 -19.25
CA ASP A 502 18.71 -1.35 -19.08
C ASP A 502 17.59 -0.37 -19.43
N LEU A 503 17.41 0.66 -18.60
CA LEU A 503 16.32 1.61 -18.77
C LEU A 503 16.43 2.38 -20.09
N GLN A 504 17.66 2.69 -20.54
CA GLN A 504 17.91 3.34 -21.82
C GLN A 504 17.51 2.47 -23.03
N SER A 505 17.56 1.13 -22.89
CA SER A 505 17.13 0.22 -23.95
C SER A 505 15.60 0.15 -24.10
N LEU A 506 14.88 0.38 -23.00
CA LEU A 506 13.41 0.43 -22.98
C LEU A 506 12.88 1.81 -23.41
N LEU A 507 13.69 2.85 -23.22
CA LEU A 507 13.37 4.24 -23.55
C LEU A 507 14.49 4.85 -24.41
N PRO A 508 14.65 4.45 -25.68
CA PRO A 508 15.70 4.96 -26.56
C PRO A 508 15.68 6.48 -26.76
N GLU A 509 14.51 7.11 -26.59
CA GLU A 509 14.29 8.55 -26.64
C GLU A 509 14.70 9.30 -25.37
N ALA A 510 14.95 8.59 -24.26
CA ALA A 510 15.37 9.22 -23.01
C ALA A 510 16.79 9.77 -23.14
N LYS A 511 17.05 10.95 -22.55
CA LYS A 511 18.37 11.60 -22.60
C LYS A 511 19.08 11.49 -21.25
N PRO A 512 20.37 11.11 -21.23
CA PRO A 512 21.14 11.12 -20.00
C PRO A 512 21.36 12.55 -19.52
N VAL A 513 21.05 12.82 -18.25
CA VAL A 513 21.32 14.10 -17.61
C VAL A 513 22.55 13.93 -16.75
N LEU A 514 23.66 14.48 -17.23
CA LEU A 514 24.92 14.47 -16.52
C LEU A 514 24.90 15.51 -15.39
N LYS A 515 25.60 15.17 -14.31
CA LYS A 515 25.79 16.02 -13.15
C LYS A 515 26.41 17.36 -13.57
N HIS A 516 25.84 18.49 -13.13
CA HIS A 516 26.57 19.75 -13.02
C HIS A 516 27.23 19.86 -11.64
#